data_AF-A0A519RUC9-F1
#
_entry.id   AF-A0A519RUC9-F1
#
_cell.length_a   1.000
_cell.length_b   1.000
_cell.length_c   1.000
_cell.angle_alpha   90.00
_cell.angle_beta   90.00
_cell.angle_gamma   90.00
#
_symmetry.space_group_name_H-M   'P 1'
#
loop_
_entity.id
_entity.type
_entity.pdbx_description
1 polymer ?
#
loop_
_entity_poly.entity_id
_entity_poly.type
_entity_poly.pdbx_seq_one_letter_code
_entity_poly.pdbx_strand_id
1 'polypeptide(L)'
;MIGIFKQKAPGNIALLFLFGLLIKLPLFIAPRAALVTPMDLNEDGILDVAFYQGTRPTPAVSGVTYVDVSANVGTAVNSQLLRNGSSGELTWMKEIPRKWNERNYYYPIPLNDLQRNPNLKQNPGWE
;
A
#
# COMPACT_ATOMS: atom_id res chain seq x y z
N MET A 1 -22.40 35.62 33.30
CA MET A 1 -22.31 36.30 31.99
C MET A 1 -21.60 35.35 31.04
N ILE A 2 -22.35 34.59 30.24
CA ILE A 2 -21.84 33.60 29.29
C ILE A 2 -21.66 34.28 27.95
N GLY A 3 -20.44 34.25 27.41
CA GLY A 3 -20.08 34.89 26.14
C GLY A 3 -20.77 34.18 24.97
N ILE A 4 -21.69 34.90 24.32
CA ILE A 4 -22.37 34.48 23.11
C ILE A 4 -21.34 34.47 21.97
N PHE A 5 -20.93 33.28 21.53
CA PHE A 5 -20.23 33.11 20.25
C PHE A 5 -21.18 33.55 19.13
N LYS A 6 -20.87 34.66 18.46
CA LYS A 6 -21.61 35.09 17.28
C LYS A 6 -21.48 34.04 16.18
N GLN A 7 -22.58 33.36 15.90
CA GLN A 7 -22.77 32.46 14.76
C GLN A 7 -22.40 33.22 13.47
N LYS A 8 -21.28 32.82 12.85
CA LYS A 8 -20.85 33.34 11.54
C LYS A 8 -21.92 32.99 10.51
N ALA A 9 -22.32 33.96 9.70
CA ALA A 9 -23.36 33.83 8.69
C ALA A 9 -23.19 32.55 7.83
N PRO A 10 -24.30 31.89 7.42
CA PRO A 10 -24.29 30.59 6.75
C PRO A 10 -23.42 30.54 5.47
N GLY A 11 -23.20 31.67 4.80
CA GLY A 11 -22.28 31.77 3.65
C GLY A 11 -20.81 31.44 3.97
N ASN A 12 -20.36 31.68 5.21
CA ASN A 12 -18.98 31.40 5.60
C ASN A 12 -18.71 29.91 5.85
N ILE A 13 -19.74 29.12 6.16
CA ILE A 13 -19.62 27.66 6.37
C ILE A 13 -19.52 26.96 5.01
N ALA A 14 -20.28 27.41 4.01
CA ALA A 14 -20.20 26.88 2.64
C ALA A 14 -18.83 27.16 1.99
N LEU A 15 -18.27 28.35 2.21
CA LEU A 15 -16.95 28.72 1.70
C LEU A 15 -15.82 27.89 2.36
N LEU A 16 -15.90 27.65 3.68
CA LEU A 16 -14.94 26.78 4.39
C LEU A 16 -15.04 25.31 3.96
N PHE A 17 -16.24 24.80 3.66
CA PHE A 17 -16.40 23.46 3.09
C PHE A 17 -15.83 23.36 1.67
N LEU A 18 -16.05 24.38 0.82
CA LEU A 18 -15.56 24.39 -0.55
C LEU A 18 -14.02 24.50 -0.62
N PHE A 19 -13.41 25.38 0.19
CA PHE A 19 -11.95 25.51 0.28
C PHE A 19 -11.28 24.33 0.99
N GLY A 20 -11.91 23.78 2.04
CA GLY A 20 -11.40 22.58 2.72
C GLY A 20 -11.43 21.34 1.83
N LEU A 21 -12.42 21.22 0.95
CA LEU A 21 -12.50 20.15 -0.06
C LEU A 21 -11.50 20.39 -1.21
N LEU A 22 -11.33 21.63 -1.68
CA LEU A 22 -10.38 21.98 -2.75
C LEU A 22 -8.92 21.74 -2.33
N ILE A 23 -8.55 22.01 -1.08
CA ILE A 23 -7.17 21.78 -0.59
C ILE A 23 -6.88 20.28 -0.48
N LYS A 24 -7.89 19.43 -0.27
CA LYS A 24 -7.73 17.97 -0.24
C LYS A 24 -7.87 17.30 -1.60
N LEU A 25 -8.45 17.98 -2.60
CA LEU A 25 -8.61 17.46 -3.95
C LEU A 25 -7.31 16.92 -4.58
N PRO A 26 -6.15 17.61 -4.51
CA PRO A 26 -4.91 17.08 -5.08
C PRO A 26 -4.39 15.82 -4.36
N LEU A 27 -4.70 15.63 -3.07
CA LEU A 27 -4.37 14.39 -2.35
C LEU A 27 -5.24 13.20 -2.75
N PHE A 28 -6.40 13.42 -3.37
CA PHE A 28 -7.31 12.35 -3.79
C PHE A 28 -7.20 11.99 -5.29
N ILE A 29 -6.43 12.74 -6.08
CA ILE A 29 -6.30 12.55 -7.54
C ILE A 29 -4.87 12.09 -7.91
N ALA A 30 -4.14 11.43 -7.01
CA ALA A 30 -2.99 10.65 -7.45
C ALA A 30 -3.49 9.58 -8.46
N PRO A 31 -2.87 9.44 -9.65
CA PRO A 31 -3.30 8.46 -10.62
C PRO A 31 -3.24 7.07 -9.98
N ARG A 32 -4.40 6.42 -9.88
CA ARG A 32 -4.48 5.05 -9.38
C ARG A 32 -4.30 4.11 -10.55
N ALA A 33 -3.61 3.00 -10.32
CA ALA A 33 -3.46 1.99 -11.34
C ALA A 33 -4.84 1.55 -11.85
N ALA A 34 -4.94 1.42 -13.16
CA ALA A 34 -6.07 0.88 -13.88
C ALA A 34 -5.53 -0.03 -15.00
N LEU A 35 -6.31 -1.03 -15.39
CA LEU A 35 -5.86 -1.97 -16.42
C LEU A 35 -5.56 -1.24 -17.74
N VAL A 36 -4.47 -1.63 -18.37
CA VAL A 36 -4.00 -1.19 -19.70
C VAL A 36 -3.83 0.33 -19.80
N THR A 37 -3.66 1.01 -18.66
CA THR A 37 -3.35 2.44 -18.60
C THR A 37 -1.89 2.57 -18.17
N PRO A 38 -0.95 2.90 -19.08
CA PRO A 38 0.43 3.16 -18.72
C PRO A 38 0.54 4.32 -17.74
N MET A 39 1.47 4.21 -16.81
CA MET A 39 1.73 5.17 -15.75
C MET A 39 3.19 5.58 -15.79
N ASP A 40 3.41 6.88 -15.62
CA ASP A 40 4.69 7.49 -15.31
C ASP A 40 4.78 7.57 -13.77
N LEU A 41 5.65 6.75 -13.18
CA LEU A 41 5.78 6.60 -11.72
C LEU A 41 6.84 7.53 -11.14
N ASN A 42 7.78 8.00 -11.96
CA ASN A 42 8.87 8.88 -11.54
C ASN A 42 8.68 10.34 -11.99
N GLU A 43 7.59 10.62 -12.72
CA GLU A 43 7.19 11.93 -13.24
C GLU A 43 8.19 12.54 -14.24
N ASP A 44 8.91 11.72 -15.01
CA ASP A 44 9.88 12.17 -16.01
C ASP A 44 9.30 12.37 -17.42
N GLY A 45 8.01 12.10 -17.61
CA GLY A 45 7.30 12.19 -18.89
C GLY A 45 7.43 10.93 -19.76
N ILE A 46 8.13 9.90 -19.29
CA ILE A 46 8.26 8.59 -19.92
C ILE A 46 7.35 7.61 -19.17
N LEU A 47 6.63 6.78 -19.91
CA LEU A 47 5.75 5.78 -19.31
C LEU A 47 6.57 4.59 -18.80
N ASP A 48 6.40 4.25 -17.52
CA ASP A 48 7.17 3.20 -16.85
C ASP A 48 6.45 1.86 -16.83
N VAL A 49 5.19 1.84 -16.39
CA VAL A 49 4.48 0.60 -16.02
C VAL A 49 3.03 0.62 -16.51
N ALA A 50 2.55 -0.53 -17.00
CA ALA A 50 1.14 -0.78 -17.25
C ALA A 50 0.69 -2.10 -16.61
N PHE A 51 -0.47 -2.11 -15.98
CA PHE A 51 -1.04 -3.31 -15.36
C PHE A 51 -2.02 -3.99 -16.30
N TYR A 52 -2.03 -5.32 -16.35
CA TYR A 52 -2.96 -6.07 -17.20
C TYR A 52 -3.46 -7.35 -16.52
N GLN A 53 -4.52 -7.93 -17.06
CA GLN A 53 -5.03 -9.24 -16.68
C GLN A 53 -5.21 -10.09 -17.92
N GLY A 54 -4.85 -11.36 -17.84
CA GLY A 54 -4.99 -12.32 -18.93
C GLY A 54 -3.95 -12.10 -20.03
N THR A 55 -4.39 -11.72 -21.22
CA THR A 55 -3.46 -11.55 -22.36
C THR A 55 -2.78 -10.20 -22.30
N ARG A 56 -1.45 -10.19 -22.41
CA ARG A 56 -0.67 -8.96 -22.48
C ARG A 56 -1.14 -8.10 -23.68
N PRO A 57 -1.42 -6.80 -23.49
CA PRO A 57 -1.84 -5.90 -24.57
C PRO A 57 -0.83 -5.85 -25.73
N THR A 58 -1.37 -5.78 -26.96
CA THR A 58 -0.60 -5.61 -28.20
C THR A 58 -1.24 -4.51 -29.07
N PRO A 59 -0.45 -3.63 -29.74
CA PRO A 59 1.01 -3.52 -29.64
C PRO A 59 1.44 -3.01 -28.25
N ALA A 60 2.61 -3.48 -27.79
CA ALA A 60 3.19 -2.98 -26.55
C ALA A 60 3.79 -1.59 -26.77
N VAL A 61 3.61 -0.70 -25.78
CA VAL A 61 4.28 0.61 -25.77
C VAL A 61 5.76 0.37 -25.44
N SER A 62 6.65 0.92 -26.26
CA SER A 62 8.09 0.82 -26.02
C SER A 62 8.47 1.49 -24.71
N GLY A 63 9.38 0.89 -23.94
CA GLY A 63 9.80 1.38 -22.63
C GLY A 63 8.88 0.99 -21.46
N VAL A 64 7.63 0.59 -21.72
CA VAL A 64 6.67 0.25 -20.67
C VAL A 64 6.83 -1.20 -20.20
N THR A 65 6.98 -1.36 -18.89
CA THR A 65 6.93 -2.66 -18.20
C THR A 65 5.48 -3.08 -17.97
N TYR A 66 5.13 -4.28 -18.41
CA TYR A 66 3.77 -4.81 -18.23
C TYR A 66 3.73 -5.77 -17.05
N VAL A 67 2.91 -5.46 -16.05
CA VAL A 67 2.74 -6.25 -14.83
C VAL A 67 1.41 -7.00 -14.87
N ASP A 68 1.48 -8.33 -14.80
CA ASP A 68 0.31 -9.19 -14.71
C ASP A 68 -0.28 -9.13 -13.29
N VAL A 69 -1.51 -8.63 -13.20
CA VAL A 69 -2.30 -8.56 -11.95
C VAL A 69 -3.54 -9.44 -12.02
N SER A 70 -3.53 -10.49 -12.85
CA SER A 70 -4.54 -11.55 -12.84
C SER A 70 -4.59 -12.23 -11.47
N ALA A 71 -5.78 -12.72 -11.08
CA ALA A 71 -5.98 -13.41 -9.80
C ALA A 71 -5.02 -14.61 -9.62
N ASN A 72 -4.64 -15.26 -10.72
CA ASN A 72 -3.73 -16.39 -10.74
C ASN A 72 -2.65 -16.18 -11.80
N VAL A 73 -1.44 -16.65 -11.49
CA VAL A 73 -0.35 -16.82 -12.45
C VAL A 73 -0.03 -18.32 -12.50
N GLY A 74 -0.37 -18.95 -13.61
CA GLY A 74 -0.43 -20.41 -13.69
C GLY A 74 -1.48 -20.96 -12.72
N THR A 75 -1.08 -21.88 -11.86
CA THR A 75 -1.95 -22.51 -10.84
C THR A 75 -1.90 -21.83 -9.47
N ALA A 76 -0.99 -20.86 -9.27
CA ALA A 76 -0.80 -20.17 -8.00
C ALA A 76 -1.68 -18.90 -7.93
N VAL A 77 -2.05 -18.50 -6.72
CA VAL A 77 -2.62 -17.16 -6.48
C VAL A 77 -1.52 -16.12 -6.74
N ASN A 78 -1.82 -15.09 -7.51
CA ASN A 78 -0.85 -14.04 -7.81
C ASN A 78 -0.59 -13.19 -6.57
N SER A 79 0.68 -13.00 -6.23
CA SER A 79 1.09 -12.12 -5.13
C SER A 79 0.97 -10.64 -5.47
N GLN A 80 0.78 -10.28 -6.74
CA GLN A 80 0.67 -8.90 -7.22
C GLN A 80 -0.76 -8.64 -7.70
N LEU A 81 -1.56 -7.97 -6.88
CA LEU A 81 -2.97 -7.72 -7.17
C LEU A 81 -3.31 -6.25 -6.97
N LEU A 82 -4.23 -5.73 -7.78
CA LEU A 82 -4.81 -4.42 -7.53
C LEU A 82 -5.87 -4.50 -6.44
N ARG A 83 -5.90 -3.50 -5.54
CA ARG A 83 -6.79 -3.46 -4.37
C ARG A 83 -8.26 -3.69 -4.70
N ASN A 84 -8.72 -3.18 -5.84
CA ASN A 84 -10.12 -3.31 -6.29
C ASN A 84 -10.26 -4.29 -7.47
N GLY A 85 -9.32 -5.23 -7.63
CA GLY A 85 -9.31 -6.22 -8.70
C GLY A 85 -8.77 -5.68 -10.03
N SER A 86 -9.33 -4.60 -10.55
CA SER A 86 -8.93 -3.97 -11.83
C SER A 86 -8.39 -2.54 -11.68
N SER A 87 -8.42 -2.01 -10.46
CA SER A 87 -7.93 -0.66 -10.17
C SER A 87 -7.45 -0.48 -8.73
N GLY A 88 -6.77 0.64 -8.47
CA GLY A 88 -6.37 1.05 -7.13
C GLY A 88 -4.89 0.82 -6.86
N GLU A 89 -4.54 0.65 -5.59
CA GLU A 89 -3.16 0.40 -5.16
C GLU A 89 -2.73 -1.04 -5.50
N LEU A 90 -1.46 -1.20 -5.88
CA LEU A 90 -0.84 -2.50 -5.99
C LEU A 90 -0.62 -3.08 -4.59
N THR A 91 -1.05 -4.33 -4.42
CA THR A 91 -0.95 -5.05 -3.15
C THR A 91 -0.07 -6.27 -3.33
N TRP A 92 0.77 -6.52 -2.33
CA TRP A 92 1.81 -7.55 -2.39
C TRP A 92 1.59 -8.66 -1.36
N MET A 93 1.71 -9.91 -1.78
CA MET A 93 1.69 -11.13 -0.96
C MET A 93 0.51 -11.18 0.02
N LYS A 94 -0.70 -10.87 -0.45
CA LYS A 94 -1.92 -10.90 0.38
C LYS A 94 -2.45 -12.31 0.64
N GLU A 95 -2.08 -13.25 -0.20
CA GLU A 95 -2.36 -14.67 -0.08
C GLU A 95 -1.65 -15.32 1.12
N ILE A 96 -0.57 -14.70 1.61
CA ILE A 96 0.18 -15.20 2.76
C ILE A 96 -0.30 -14.48 4.03
N PRO A 97 -0.92 -15.20 4.99
CA PRO A 97 -1.30 -14.59 6.26
C PRO A 97 -0.04 -14.20 7.04
N ARG A 98 0.08 -12.91 7.38
CA ARG A 98 1.12 -12.44 8.28
C ARG A 98 0.86 -12.98 9.69
N LYS A 99 1.85 -13.67 10.25
CA LYS A 99 1.78 -14.20 11.62
C LYS A 99 2.79 -13.47 12.49
N TRP A 100 2.33 -13.00 13.63
CA TRP A 100 3.17 -12.45 14.69
C TRP A 100 2.91 -13.27 15.96
N ASN A 101 3.96 -13.87 16.50
CA ASN A 101 3.89 -14.63 17.74
C ASN A 101 4.54 -13.82 18.86
N GLU A 102 4.18 -14.08 20.12
CA GLU A 102 4.76 -13.39 21.29
C GLU A 102 6.30 -13.47 21.32
N ARG A 103 6.90 -14.58 20.88
CA ARG A 103 8.36 -14.70 20.79
C ARG A 103 9.01 -13.64 19.90
N ASN A 104 8.30 -13.13 18.88
CA ASN A 104 8.83 -12.18 17.92
C ASN A 104 9.12 -10.78 18.51
N TYR A 105 8.70 -10.51 19.76
CA TYR A 105 9.11 -9.31 20.49
C TYR A 105 10.58 -9.29 20.87
N TYR A 106 11.24 -10.45 20.98
CA TYR A 106 12.64 -10.57 21.33
C TYR A 106 13.38 -11.44 20.31
N TYR A 107 14.67 -11.21 20.10
CA TYR A 107 15.50 -12.11 19.32
C TYR A 107 15.92 -13.33 20.16
N PRO A 108 16.18 -14.51 19.57
CA PRO A 108 16.81 -15.60 20.29
C PRO A 108 18.21 -15.18 20.76
N ILE A 109 18.53 -15.48 22.02
CA ILE A 109 19.89 -15.34 22.54
C ILE A 109 20.77 -16.38 21.84
N PRO A 110 21.95 -16.01 21.29
CA PRO A 110 22.86 -16.95 20.65
C PRO A 110 23.29 -18.08 21.58
N LEU A 111 23.38 -19.30 21.05
CA LEU A 111 23.73 -20.49 21.84
C LEU A 111 25.07 -20.34 22.58
N ASN A 112 26.07 -19.71 21.95
CA ASN A 112 27.38 -19.49 22.56
C ASN A 112 27.30 -18.64 23.84
N ASP A 113 26.40 -17.66 23.89
CA ASP A 113 26.23 -16.79 25.05
C ASP A 113 25.56 -17.54 26.21
N LEU A 114 24.60 -18.41 25.91
CA LEU A 114 23.96 -19.30 26.89
C LEU A 114 24.97 -20.30 27.48
N GLN A 115 25.87 -20.85 26.65
CA GLN A 115 26.90 -21.79 27.11
C GLN A 115 27.97 -21.10 27.98
N ARG A 116 28.33 -19.86 27.66
CA ARG A 116 29.35 -19.10 28.40
C ARG A 116 28.85 -18.62 29.76
N ASN A 117 27.57 -18.33 29.88
CA ASN A 117 26.96 -17.87 31.13
C ASN A 117 25.78 -18.76 31.55
N PRO A 118 26.02 -19.75 32.44
CA PRO A 118 24.97 -20.66 32.92
C PRO A 118 23.79 -19.99 33.64
N ASN A 119 23.93 -18.74 34.09
CA ASN A 119 22.85 -17.97 34.71
C ASN A 119 21.94 -17.28 33.68
N LEU A 120 22.36 -17.20 32.41
CA LEU A 120 21.58 -16.61 31.33
C LEU A 120 20.56 -17.62 30.81
N LYS A 121 19.29 -17.21 30.75
CA LYS A 121 18.18 -18.02 30.22
C LYS A 121 17.72 -17.44 28.90
N GLN A 122 17.20 -18.31 28.03
CA GLN A 122 16.65 -17.91 26.73
C GLN A 122 15.41 -17.00 26.89
N ASN A 123 15.17 -16.16 25.88
CA ASN A 123 13.96 -15.36 25.78
C ASN A 123 12.73 -16.26 25.54
N PRO A 124 11.55 -15.95 26.12
CA PRO A 124 10.36 -16.79 26.01
C PRO A 124 9.97 -17.13 24.57
N GLY A 125 9.72 -18.41 24.30
CA GLY A 125 9.31 -18.93 22.99
C GLY A 125 10.44 -19.16 21.99
N TRP A 126 11.70 -18.97 22.42
CA TRP A 126 12.92 -19.28 21.66
C TRP A 126 13.72 -20.45 22.24
N GLU A 127 13.16 -21.17 23.21
CA GLU A 127 13.77 -22.35 23.83
C GLU A 127 13.98 -23.52 22.84
#